data_AF-A0A4D6NU61-F1
#
_entry.id   AF-A0A4D6NU61-F1
#
_cell.length_a   1.000
_cell.length_b   1.000
_cell.length_c   1.000
_cell.angle_alpha   90.00
_cell.angle_beta   90.00
_cell.angle_gamma   90.00
#
_symmetry.space_group_name_H-M   'P 1'
#
loop_
_entity.id
_entity.type
_entity.pdbx_description
1 polymer ?
#
loop_
_entity_poly.entity_id
_entity_poly.type
_entity_poly.pdbx_seq_one_letter_code
_entity_poly.pdbx_strand_id
1 'polypeptide(L)'
;MGEESDKRWKGKVVVELAETNAEVAWTVVEDFCSIHKWMSLDTCYQLEGTLGKPGLIRYCASTVDVENTPTLKWAKEKVLAIDPVERCLTYEIVENNMGFKFYVATLKVLSNEEGGCKIEWEFVCDPVEGWSCEGLESYVESSLKVVKKNIELAYNTP
;
A
#
# COMPACT_ATOMS: atom_id res chain seq x y z
N MET A 1 -14.05 32.82 6.34
CA MET A 1 -13.98 31.82 5.25
C MET A 1 -13.80 30.50 5.96
N GLY A 2 -14.84 29.67 5.99
CA GLY A 2 -14.94 28.54 6.93
C GLY A 2 -13.83 27.52 6.72
N GLU A 3 -13.11 27.22 7.79
CA GLU A 3 -12.38 25.95 7.91
C GLU A 3 -13.44 24.85 7.95
N GLU A 4 -13.81 24.30 6.78
CA GLU A 4 -14.41 22.98 6.74
C GLU A 4 -13.42 22.04 7.40
N SER A 5 -13.76 21.59 8.61
CA SER A 5 -13.02 20.56 9.31
C SER A 5 -12.95 19.36 8.37
N ASP A 6 -11.75 19.07 7.87
CA ASP A 6 -11.51 18.05 6.87
C ASP A 6 -11.99 16.70 7.42
N LYS A 7 -13.20 16.29 7.01
CA LYS A 7 -13.85 15.04 7.48
C LYS A 7 -13.18 13.79 6.91
N ARG A 8 -12.10 13.96 6.16
CA ARG A 8 -11.33 12.87 5.59
C ARG A 8 -10.68 12.03 6.68
N TRP A 9 -10.69 10.73 6.46
CA TRP A 9 -9.92 9.79 7.25
C TRP A 9 -8.45 9.91 6.88
N LYS A 10 -7.61 9.81 7.91
CA LYS A 10 -6.15 9.82 7.80
C LYS A 10 -5.64 8.69 8.67
N GLY A 11 -4.74 7.89 8.13
CA GLY A 11 -4.09 6.82 8.87
C GLY A 11 -2.63 6.70 8.45
N LYS A 12 -1.80 6.22 9.36
CA LYS A 12 -0.39 5.96 9.09
C LYS A 12 0.04 4.71 9.84
N VAL A 13 0.50 3.72 9.08
CA VAL A 13 1.05 2.48 9.60
C VAL A 13 2.55 2.46 9.36
N VAL A 14 3.32 1.94 10.31
CA VAL A 14 4.75 1.72 10.17
C VAL A 14 5.10 0.29 10.57
N VAL A 15 5.96 -0.35 9.77
CA VAL A 15 6.61 -1.62 10.14
C VAL A 15 8.12 -1.44 10.06
N GLU A 16 8.84 -2.12 10.97
CA GLU A 16 10.30 -2.08 11.04
C GLU A 16 10.90 -3.42 10.61
N LEU A 17 11.91 -3.37 9.75
CA LEU A 17 12.73 -4.50 9.32
C LEU A 17 14.15 -4.27 9.81
N ALA A 18 14.47 -4.81 10.99
CA ALA A 18 15.72 -4.52 11.69
C ALA A 18 16.97 -5.00 10.92
N GLU A 19 16.85 -6.09 10.16
CA GLU A 19 17.97 -6.74 9.47
C GLU A 19 17.94 -6.55 7.95
N THR A 20 16.98 -5.79 7.42
CA THR A 20 16.83 -5.55 5.98
C THR A 20 17.14 -4.10 5.66
N ASN A 21 18.07 -3.85 4.74
CA ASN A 21 18.39 -2.50 4.31
C ASN A 21 17.24 -1.85 3.51
N ALA A 22 17.27 -0.52 3.44
CA ALA A 22 16.21 0.26 2.81
C ALA A 22 16.14 0.05 1.28
N GLU A 23 17.27 -0.27 0.64
CA GLU A 23 17.34 -0.52 -0.79
C GLU A 23 16.55 -1.79 -1.16
N VAL A 24 16.72 -2.88 -0.40
CA VAL A 24 15.99 -4.14 -0.58
C VAL A 24 14.50 -3.92 -0.36
N ALA A 25 14.11 -3.30 0.76
CA ALA A 25 12.71 -3.01 1.03
C ALA A 25 12.09 -2.11 -0.06
N TRP A 26 12.86 -1.15 -0.59
CA TRP A 26 12.40 -0.30 -1.68
C TRP A 26 12.19 -1.08 -2.98
N THR A 27 13.05 -2.04 -3.34
CA THR A 27 12.83 -2.86 -4.55
C THR A 27 11.49 -3.60 -4.53
N VAL A 28 11.01 -3.94 -3.33
CA VAL A 28 9.69 -4.56 -3.12
C VAL A 28 8.56 -3.55 -3.26
N VAL A 29 8.71 -2.36 -2.67
CA VAL A 29 7.69 -1.30 -2.71
C VAL A 29 7.55 -0.69 -4.11
N GLU A 30 8.65 -0.51 -4.83
CA GLU A 30 8.67 0.13 -6.15
C GLU A 30 8.16 -0.78 -7.28
N ASP A 31 8.19 -2.11 -7.10
CA ASP A 31 7.57 -3.10 -7.99
C ASP A 31 6.02 -3.11 -7.79
N PHE A 32 5.43 -1.94 -7.99
CA PHE A 32 4.04 -1.60 -7.71
C PHE A 32 3.05 -2.59 -8.33
N CYS A 33 3.31 -3.04 -9.55
CA CYS A 33 2.45 -3.99 -10.26
C CYS A 33 2.64 -5.45 -9.84
N SER A 34 3.67 -5.78 -9.06
CA SER A 34 3.92 -7.16 -8.60
C SER A 34 3.80 -7.33 -7.09
N ILE A 35 3.21 -6.37 -6.38
CA ILE A 35 3.14 -6.41 -4.91
C ILE A 35 2.38 -7.64 -4.36
N HIS A 36 1.56 -8.30 -5.18
CA HIS A 36 0.91 -9.59 -4.84
C HIS A 36 1.90 -10.70 -4.50
N LYS A 37 3.18 -10.58 -4.89
CA LYS A 37 4.25 -11.49 -4.45
C LYS A 37 4.59 -11.34 -2.97
N TRP A 38 4.27 -10.19 -2.38
CA TRP A 38 4.67 -9.79 -1.03
C TRP A 38 3.46 -9.55 -0.11
N MET A 39 2.28 -9.31 -0.66
CA MET A 39 1.05 -9.00 0.06
C MET A 39 -0.02 -10.07 -0.22
N SER A 40 -1.00 -10.22 0.68
CA SER A 40 -2.15 -11.14 0.52
C SER A 40 -3.13 -10.68 -0.57
N LEU A 41 -2.71 -10.74 -1.82
CA LEU A 41 -3.53 -10.46 -3.00
C LEU A 41 -3.58 -11.70 -3.90
N ASP A 42 -4.74 -11.94 -4.52
CA ASP A 42 -4.89 -13.04 -5.49
C ASP A 42 -4.19 -12.68 -6.80
N THR A 43 -4.25 -11.41 -7.18
CA THR A 43 -3.62 -10.91 -8.40
C THR A 43 -3.26 -9.44 -8.28
N CYS A 44 -2.17 -9.06 -8.95
CA CYS A 44 -1.84 -7.68 -9.20
C CYS A 44 -1.02 -7.61 -10.50
N TYR A 45 -1.40 -6.73 -11.44
CA TYR A 45 -0.72 -6.59 -12.73
C TYR A 45 -0.91 -5.19 -13.32
N GLN A 46 -0.04 -4.84 -14.27
CA GLN A 46 -0.10 -3.58 -15.00
C GLN A 46 -1.29 -3.54 -15.95
N LEU A 47 -2.09 -2.48 -15.91
CA LEU A 47 -3.15 -2.20 -16.88
C LEU A 47 -2.67 -1.21 -17.96
N GLU A 48 -2.09 -0.09 -17.53
CA GLU A 48 -1.73 1.03 -18.43
C GLU A 48 -0.45 1.72 -17.94
N GLY A 49 0.16 2.54 -18.80
CA GLY A 49 1.33 3.35 -18.45
C GLY A 49 2.66 2.60 -18.60
N THR A 50 3.71 3.10 -17.95
CA THR A 50 5.07 2.53 -18.00
C THR A 50 5.56 2.22 -16.59
N LEU A 51 6.16 1.04 -16.40
CA LEU A 51 6.69 0.62 -15.09
C LEU A 51 7.65 1.66 -14.51
N GLY A 52 7.50 1.94 -13.21
CA GLY A 52 8.34 2.91 -12.49
C GLY A 52 8.15 4.38 -12.91
N LYS A 53 7.03 4.74 -13.55
CA LYS A 53 6.72 6.13 -13.95
C LYS A 53 5.37 6.60 -13.42
N PRO A 54 5.22 7.91 -13.11
CA PRO A 54 3.90 8.51 -12.88
C PRO A 54 2.93 8.22 -14.02
N GLY A 55 1.67 7.96 -13.69
CA GLY A 55 0.63 7.54 -14.62
C GLY A 55 0.53 6.03 -14.84
N LEU A 56 1.45 5.22 -14.27
CA LEU A 56 1.30 3.76 -14.23
C LEU A 56 0.02 3.36 -13.50
N ILE A 57 -0.80 2.51 -14.12
CA ILE A 57 -2.03 1.98 -13.51
C ILE A 57 -1.87 0.48 -13.30
N ARG A 58 -2.14 0.01 -12.07
CA ARG A 58 -2.28 -1.42 -11.76
C ARG A 58 -3.73 -1.79 -11.53
N TYR A 59 -4.08 -3.05 -11.79
CA TYR A 59 -5.23 -3.72 -11.21
C TYR A 59 -4.74 -4.61 -10.08
N CYS A 60 -5.38 -4.56 -8.91
CA CYS A 60 -5.13 -5.46 -7.79
C CYS A 60 -6.45 -6.01 -7.26
N ALA A 61 -6.46 -7.27 -6.83
CA ALA A 61 -7.64 -7.89 -6.26
C ALA A 61 -7.31 -8.97 -5.23
N SER A 62 -8.23 -9.16 -4.29
CA SER A 62 -8.22 -10.25 -3.32
C SER A 62 -9.64 -10.74 -3.04
N THR A 63 -9.76 -12.03 -2.79
CA THR A 63 -10.99 -12.66 -2.35
C THR A 63 -11.02 -12.66 -0.83
N VAL A 64 -12.07 -12.08 -0.25
CA VAL A 64 -12.29 -12.06 1.20
C VAL A 64 -13.57 -12.81 1.54
N ASP A 65 -13.53 -13.61 2.59
CA ASP A 65 -14.71 -14.31 3.09
C ASP A 65 -15.54 -13.36 3.96
N VAL A 66 -16.69 -12.95 3.46
CA VAL A 66 -17.67 -12.17 4.21
C VAL A 66 -18.84 -13.09 4.51
N GLU A 67 -19.04 -13.45 5.78
CA GLU A 67 -20.16 -14.30 6.23
C GLU A 67 -20.25 -15.65 5.46
N ASN A 68 -19.10 -16.30 5.21
CA ASN A 68 -18.96 -17.52 4.39
C ASN A 68 -19.31 -17.35 2.91
N THR A 69 -19.37 -16.12 2.41
CA THR A 69 -19.52 -15.81 0.99
C THR A 69 -18.21 -15.22 0.45
N PRO A 70 -17.50 -15.94 -0.42
CA PRO A 70 -16.31 -15.42 -1.09
C PRO A 70 -16.67 -14.19 -1.91
N THR A 71 -16.09 -13.05 -1.53
CA THR A 71 -16.35 -11.76 -2.17
C THR A 71 -15.06 -11.22 -2.76
N LEU A 72 -15.04 -11.03 -4.08
CA LEU A 72 -13.92 -10.39 -4.76
C LEU A 72 -13.90 -8.89 -4.46
N LYS A 73 -12.79 -8.39 -3.91
CA LYS A 73 -12.50 -6.96 -3.77
C LYS A 73 -11.39 -6.58 -4.74
N TRP A 74 -11.54 -5.46 -5.42
CA TRP A 74 -10.54 -4.99 -6.39
C TRP A 74 -10.45 -3.48 -6.45
N ALA A 75 -9.29 -3.00 -6.85
CA ALA A 75 -9.02 -1.60 -7.15
C ALA A 75 -8.13 -1.48 -8.40
N LYS A 76 -8.34 -0.39 -9.15
CA LYS A 76 -7.39 0.16 -10.10
C LYS A 76 -6.71 1.33 -9.44
N GLU A 77 -5.40 1.30 -9.40
CA GLU A 77 -4.60 2.27 -8.66
C GLU A 77 -3.57 2.89 -9.60
N LYS A 78 -3.47 4.23 -9.58
CA LYS A 78 -2.59 5.00 -10.46
C LYS A 78 -1.47 5.64 -9.65
N VAL A 79 -0.23 5.42 -10.05
CA VAL A 79 0.93 6.10 -9.49
C VAL A 79 0.88 7.59 -9.83
N LEU A 80 0.90 8.44 -8.80
CA LEU A 80 0.96 9.88 -8.91
C LEU A 80 2.40 10.38 -8.92
N ALA A 81 3.24 9.80 -8.07
CA ALA A 81 4.66 10.14 -7.95
C ALA A 81 5.45 8.90 -7.52
N ILE A 82 6.68 8.80 -8.00
CA ILE A 82 7.65 7.80 -7.56
C ILE A 82 9.03 8.44 -7.58
N ASP A 83 9.70 8.38 -6.43
CA ASP A 83 11.05 8.90 -6.24
C ASP A 83 11.93 7.79 -5.67
N PRO A 84 12.80 7.17 -6.49
CA PRO A 84 13.72 6.13 -6.04
C PRO A 84 14.82 6.63 -5.10
N VAL A 85 15.13 7.93 -5.12
CA VAL A 85 16.16 8.52 -4.24
C VAL A 85 15.60 8.69 -2.83
N GLU A 86 14.41 9.27 -2.73
CA GLU A 86 13.70 9.44 -1.46
C GLU A 86 12.93 8.18 -1.01
N ARG A 87 12.96 7.11 -1.84
CA ARG A 87 12.23 5.85 -1.67
C ARG A 87 10.77 6.09 -1.28
N CYS A 88 10.11 6.89 -2.10
CA CYS A 88 8.75 7.36 -1.87
C CYS A 88 7.88 7.10 -3.09
N LEU A 89 6.70 6.51 -2.88
CA LEU A 89 5.72 6.23 -3.93
C LEU A 89 4.35 6.70 -3.46
N THR A 90 3.70 7.57 -4.23
CA THR A 90 2.32 8.02 -3.98
C THR A 90 1.40 7.53 -5.10
N TYR A 91 0.24 7.03 -4.75
CA TYR A 91 -0.78 6.57 -5.70
C TYR A 91 -2.19 6.95 -5.25
N GLU A 92 -3.13 6.90 -6.18
CA GLU A 92 -4.56 7.07 -5.92
C GLU A 92 -5.36 5.87 -6.40
N ILE A 93 -6.53 5.64 -5.80
CA ILE A 93 -7.53 4.70 -6.34
C ILE A 93 -8.33 5.46 -7.40
N VAL A 94 -8.32 4.96 -8.64
CA VAL A 94 -9.08 5.55 -9.76
C VAL A 94 -10.41 4.83 -10.02
N GLU A 95 -10.50 3.55 -9.66
CA GLU A 95 -11.72 2.74 -9.80
C GLU A 95 -11.67 1.58 -8.80
N ASN A 96 -12.78 1.18 -8.20
CA ASN A 96 -12.82 0.06 -7.24
C ASN A 96 -14.27 -0.40 -7.01
N ASN A 97 -14.43 -1.60 -6.45
CA ASN A 97 -15.73 -2.09 -5.97
C ASN A 97 -15.89 -2.04 -4.43
N MET A 98 -15.02 -1.29 -3.76
CA MET A 98 -14.96 -1.18 -2.29
C MET A 98 -15.66 0.08 -1.76
N GLY A 99 -15.98 1.04 -2.63
CA GLY A 99 -16.67 2.28 -2.28
C GLY A 99 -15.76 3.50 -2.10
N PHE A 100 -14.45 3.40 -2.38
CA PHE A 100 -13.55 4.55 -2.31
C PHE A 100 -13.89 5.57 -3.41
N LYS A 101 -14.05 6.84 -3.02
CA LYS A 101 -14.30 7.97 -3.93
C LYS A 101 -13.04 8.81 -4.10
N PHE A 102 -12.51 9.30 -2.98
CA PHE A 102 -11.19 9.90 -2.89
C PHE A 102 -10.33 9.01 -2.00
N TYR A 103 -9.17 8.60 -2.50
CA TYR A 103 -8.15 7.89 -1.74
C TYR A 103 -6.80 8.19 -2.36
N VAL A 104 -5.87 8.67 -1.54
CA VAL A 104 -4.46 8.82 -1.87
C VAL A 104 -3.65 8.17 -0.77
N ALA A 105 -2.65 7.38 -1.16
CA ALA A 105 -1.70 6.80 -0.21
C ALA A 105 -0.27 7.04 -0.65
N THR A 106 0.60 7.13 0.35
CA THR A 106 2.05 7.22 0.17
C THR A 106 2.72 6.07 0.90
N LEU A 107 3.61 5.38 0.20
CA LEU A 107 4.53 4.40 0.74
C LEU A 107 5.93 5.00 0.79
N LYS A 108 6.60 4.94 1.94
CA LYS A 108 7.96 5.44 2.10
C LYS A 108 8.85 4.42 2.79
N VAL A 109 10.10 4.29 2.33
CA VAL A 109 11.11 3.44 2.97
C VAL A 109 12.23 4.29 3.57
N LEU A 110 12.36 4.23 4.89
CA LEU A 110 13.33 4.98 5.67
C LEU A 110 14.47 4.06 6.13
N SER A 111 15.72 4.48 5.96
CA SER A 111 16.86 3.76 6.54
C SER A 111 16.94 4.00 8.05
N ASN A 112 17.36 2.98 8.80
CA ASN A 112 17.70 3.10 10.21
C ASN A 112 19.24 3.21 10.36
N GLU A 113 19.70 3.88 11.41
CA GLU A 113 21.14 4.04 11.70
C GLU A 113 21.85 2.70 11.95
N GLU A 114 21.10 1.69 12.40
CA GLU A 114 21.59 0.33 12.72
C GLU A 114 21.66 -0.60 11.49
N GLY A 115 21.39 -0.10 10.28
CA GLY A 115 21.46 -0.86 9.03
C GLY A 115 20.15 -1.50 8.57
N GLY A 116 19.11 -1.46 9.40
CA GLY A 116 17.73 -1.84 9.05
C GLY A 116 16.96 -0.75 8.31
N CYS A 117 15.64 -0.94 8.18
CA CYS A 117 14.74 0.06 7.60
C CYS A 117 13.33 0.04 8.21
N LYS A 118 12.54 1.06 7.88
CA LYS A 118 11.10 1.16 8.17
C LYS A 118 10.33 1.38 6.88
N ILE A 119 9.20 0.70 6.74
CA ILE A 119 8.23 0.97 5.69
C ILE A 119 7.05 1.69 6.33
N GLU A 120 6.77 2.89 5.84
CA GLU A 120 5.61 3.69 6.22
C GLU A 120 4.56 3.62 5.12
N TRP A 121 3.30 3.42 5.51
CA TRP A 121 2.15 3.52 4.62
C TRP A 121 1.14 4.49 5.24
N GLU A 122 1.04 5.67 4.64
CA GLU A 122 0.06 6.68 5.01
C GLU A 122 -1.06 6.75 3.96
N PHE A 123 -2.26 7.11 4.41
CA PHE A 123 -3.38 7.34 3.51
C PHE A 123 -4.23 8.52 3.97
N VAL A 124 -4.88 9.15 2.99
CA VAL A 124 -5.97 10.11 3.19
C VAL A 124 -7.11 9.72 2.27
N CYS A 125 -8.31 9.57 2.82
CA CYS A 125 -9.49 9.21 2.03
C CYS A 125 -10.77 9.83 2.54
N ASP A 126 -11.80 9.88 1.68
CA ASP A 126 -13.15 10.16 2.15
C ASP A 126 -13.64 8.97 3.01
N PRO A 127 -14.57 9.19 3.97
CA PRO A 127 -15.24 8.10 4.67
C PRO A 127 -15.89 7.13 3.69
N VAL A 128 -15.66 5.83 3.90
CA VAL A 128 -16.16 4.76 3.03
C VAL A 128 -17.30 4.03 3.73
N GLU A 129 -18.42 3.85 3.03
CA GLU A 129 -19.56 3.12 3.57
C GLU A 129 -19.17 1.67 3.90
N GLY A 130 -19.58 1.20 5.08
CA GLY A 130 -19.23 -0.14 5.57
C GLY A 130 -17.84 -0.26 6.19
N TRP A 131 -17.06 0.83 6.23
CA TRP A 131 -15.76 0.89 6.90
C TRP A 131 -15.80 1.86 8.09
N SER A 132 -14.81 1.72 8.96
CA SER A 132 -14.38 2.77 9.88
C SER A 132 -12.93 3.16 9.56
N CYS A 133 -12.50 4.35 10.00
CA CYS A 133 -11.10 4.77 9.85
C CYS A 133 -10.14 3.75 10.47
N GLU A 134 -10.44 3.30 11.70
CA GLU A 134 -9.67 2.28 12.43
C GLU A 134 -9.68 0.92 11.71
N GLY A 135 -10.80 0.54 11.11
CA GLY A 135 -10.92 -0.71 10.33
C GLY A 135 -10.06 -0.68 9.07
N LEU A 136 -10.03 0.47 8.37
CA LEU A 136 -9.16 0.66 7.21
C LEU A 136 -7.68 0.68 7.62
N GLU A 137 -7.34 1.36 8.70
CA GLU A 137 -5.98 1.37 9.25
C GLU A 137 -5.53 -0.04 9.66
N SER A 138 -6.39 -0.82 10.31
CA SER A 138 -6.13 -2.22 10.67
C SER A 138 -5.91 -3.10 9.44
N TYR A 139 -6.69 -2.86 8.37
CA TYR A 139 -6.52 -3.57 7.10
C TYR A 139 -5.17 -3.25 6.44
N VAL A 140 -4.79 -1.97 6.38
CA VAL A 140 -3.47 -1.53 5.87
C VAL A 140 -2.35 -2.11 6.73
N GLU A 141 -2.52 -2.10 8.06
CA GLU A 141 -1.55 -2.68 8.99
C GLU A 141 -1.36 -4.18 8.78
N SER A 142 -2.45 -4.94 8.65
CA SER A 142 -2.37 -6.37 8.39
C SER A 142 -1.64 -6.67 7.07
N SER A 143 -1.91 -5.89 6.03
CA SER A 143 -1.27 -6.01 4.71
C SER A 143 0.23 -5.73 4.79
N LEU A 144 0.61 -4.65 5.50
CA LEU A 144 2.01 -4.25 5.63
C LEU A 144 2.80 -5.21 6.52
N LYS A 145 2.17 -5.81 7.55
CA LYS A 145 2.77 -6.88 8.36
C LYS A 145 3.07 -8.14 7.53
N VAL A 146 2.20 -8.50 6.58
CA VAL A 146 2.45 -9.62 5.65
C VAL A 146 3.63 -9.30 4.72
N VAL A 147 3.68 -8.08 4.17
CA VAL A 147 4.82 -7.61 3.35
C VAL A 147 6.12 -7.71 4.13
N LYS A 148 6.16 -7.16 5.36
CA LYS A 148 7.32 -7.28 6.25
C LYS A 148 7.76 -8.74 6.40
N LYS A 149 6.84 -9.62 6.82
CA LYS A 149 7.16 -11.04 7.05
C LYS A 149 7.75 -11.69 5.81
N ASN A 150 7.18 -11.42 4.63
CA ASN A 150 7.64 -12.02 3.38
C ASN A 150 9.03 -11.49 2.98
N ILE A 151 9.32 -10.21 3.20
CA ILE A 151 10.66 -9.64 2.99
C ILE A 151 11.68 -10.31 3.92
N GLU A 152 11.38 -10.39 5.22
CA GLU A 152 12.28 -11.02 6.20
C GLU A 152 12.55 -12.50 5.83
N LEU A 153 11.53 -13.24 5.39
CA LEU A 153 11.70 -14.62 4.94
C LEU A 153 12.56 -14.76 3.66
N ALA A 154 12.49 -13.78 2.75
CA ALA A 154 13.21 -13.84 1.48
C ALA A 154 14.67 -13.37 1.59
N TYR A 155 14.97 -12.46 2.52
CA TYR A 155 16.26 -11.78 2.58
C TYR A 155 17.05 -12.00 3.87
N ASN A 156 16.45 -12.51 4.95
CA ASN A 156 17.12 -12.75 6.23
C ASN A 156 17.41 -14.25 6.49
N THR A 157 17.68 -15.02 5.43
CA THR A 157 18.10 -16.43 5.58
C THR A 157 19.44 -16.51 6.35
N PRO A 158 19.60 -17.45 7.30
CA PRO A 158 20.84 -17.62 8.07
C PRO A 158 22.07 -17.97 7.23
#